data_AF-A0A924VHR9-F1
#
_entry.id   AF-A0A924VHR9-F1
#
_cell.length_a   1.000
_cell.length_b   1.000
_cell.length_c   1.000
_cell.angle_alpha   90.00
_cell.angle_beta   90.00
_cell.angle_gamma   90.00
#
_symmetry.space_group_name_H-M   'P 1'
#
loop_
_entity.id
_entity.type
_entity.pdbx_description
1 polymer ?
#
loop_
_entity_poly.entity_id
_entity_poly.type
_entity_poly.pdbx_seq_one_letter_code
_entity_poly.pdbx_strand_id
1 'polypeptide(L)'
;MTYTRKQFLQNSAILVAASMTSSSFIVLKDKPLLSFSTIACPDWTLKQSIDFAALHNYSGLEIRGIKRQMNLPNAIEFNSPDNMESTLATMKEKGLKFVNLGASAAFHMPE
;
A
#
# COMPACT_ATOMS: atom_id res chain seq x y z
N MET A 1 -50.96 -3.79 -22.14
CA MET A 1 -50.17 -5.03 -22.31
C MET A 1 -50.59 -6.01 -21.24
N THR A 2 -51.12 -7.18 -21.63
CA THR A 2 -51.46 -8.26 -20.71
C THR A 2 -50.31 -9.27 -20.68
N TYR A 3 -49.68 -9.44 -19.51
CA TYR A 3 -48.62 -10.43 -19.31
C TYR A 3 -49.23 -11.81 -19.05
N THR A 4 -48.73 -12.82 -19.74
CA THR A 4 -49.11 -14.21 -19.44
C THR A 4 -48.37 -14.74 -18.22
N ARG A 5 -48.97 -15.72 -17.52
CA ARG A 5 -48.33 -16.41 -16.37
C ARG A 5 -46.96 -17.00 -16.74
N LYS A 6 -46.83 -17.54 -17.95
CA LYS A 6 -45.57 -18.10 -18.46
C LYS A 6 -44.49 -17.03 -18.62
N GLN A 7 -44.84 -15.89 -19.21
CA GLN A 7 -43.90 -14.76 -19.38
C GLN A 7 -43.48 -14.17 -18.02
N PHE A 8 -44.42 -14.08 -17.07
CA PHE A 8 -44.09 -13.66 -15.71
C PHE A 8 -43.06 -14.59 -15.06
N LEU A 9 -43.31 -15.91 -15.08
CA LEU A 9 -42.39 -16.90 -14.51
C LEU A 9 -41.01 -16.89 -15.19
N GLN A 10 -40.96 -16.77 -16.52
CA GLN A 10 -39.71 -16.71 -17.28
C GLN A 10 -38.90 -15.46 -16.94
N ASN A 11 -39.54 -14.29 -16.91
CA ASN A 11 -38.87 -13.03 -16.61
C ASN A 11 -38.40 -12.97 -15.15
N SER A 12 -39.20 -13.49 -14.21
CA SER A 12 -38.80 -13.59 -12.81
C SER A 12 -37.62 -14.55 -12.61
N ALA A 13 -37.60 -15.69 -13.31
CA ALA A 13 -36.48 -16.63 -13.23
C ALA A 13 -35.17 -16.03 -13.80
N ILE A 14 -35.27 -15.26 -14.90
CA ILE A 14 -34.12 -14.53 -15.46
C ILE A 14 -33.62 -13.48 -14.47
N LEU A 15 -34.51 -12.74 -13.80
CA LEU A 15 -34.12 -11.73 -12.82
C LEU A 15 -33.43 -12.35 -11.59
N VAL A 16 -33.90 -13.51 -11.13
CA VAL A 16 -33.26 -14.27 -10.03
C VAL A 16 -31.91 -14.84 -10.46
N ALA A 17 -31.81 -15.41 -11.66
CA ALA A 17 -30.52 -15.88 -12.19
C ALA A 17 -29.53 -14.71 -12.34
N ALA A 18 -30.00 -13.56 -12.84
CA ALA A 18 -29.21 -12.35 -12.95
C ALA A 18 -28.76 -11.83 -11.58
N SER A 19 -29.61 -11.90 -10.54
CA SER A 19 -29.24 -11.48 -9.18
C SER A 19 -28.20 -12.42 -8.53
N MET A 20 -28.25 -13.72 -8.82
CA MET A 20 -27.21 -14.67 -8.38
C MET A 20 -25.87 -14.45 -9.11
N THR A 21 -25.88 -13.93 -10.34
CA THR A 21 -24.66 -13.50 -11.05
C THR A 21 -24.25 -12.05 -10.74
N SER A 22 -25.15 -11.26 -10.15
CA SER A 22 -24.95 -9.83 -9.86
C SER A 22 -23.97 -9.56 -8.71
N SER A 23 -23.44 -10.60 -8.07
CA SER A 23 -22.27 -10.49 -7.20
C SER A 23 -21.07 -9.83 -7.89
N SER A 24 -21.06 -9.79 -9.24
CA SER A 24 -20.07 -9.05 -10.03
C SER A 24 -20.21 -7.52 -9.99
N PHE A 25 -21.31 -6.97 -9.47
CA PHE A 25 -21.47 -5.51 -9.25
C PHE A 25 -21.04 -5.04 -7.87
N ILE A 26 -20.59 -5.96 -7.00
CA ILE A 26 -19.64 -5.56 -5.96
C ILE A 26 -18.33 -5.33 -6.69
N VAL A 27 -18.21 -4.18 -7.33
CA VAL A 27 -16.92 -3.58 -7.63
C VAL A 27 -16.22 -3.59 -6.29
N LEU A 28 -15.26 -4.51 -6.12
CA LEU A 28 -14.30 -4.44 -5.04
C LEU A 28 -13.66 -3.08 -5.19
N LYS A 29 -14.18 -2.09 -4.48
CA LYS A 29 -13.63 -0.74 -4.46
C LYS A 29 -12.21 -0.94 -3.99
N ASP A 30 -11.24 -0.81 -4.90
CA ASP A 30 -9.83 -1.06 -4.60
C ASP A 30 -9.51 -0.34 -3.29
N LYS A 31 -9.18 -1.12 -2.26
CA LYS A 31 -8.82 -0.53 -0.98
C LYS A 31 -7.58 0.34 -1.25
N PRO A 32 -7.61 1.64 -0.88
CA PRO A 32 -6.46 2.49 -1.12
C PRO A 32 -5.25 1.91 -0.39
N LEU A 33 -4.13 1.78 -1.10
CA LEU A 33 -2.88 1.35 -0.50
C LEU A 33 -2.35 2.47 0.39
N LEU A 34 -2.01 2.13 1.62
CA LEU A 34 -1.45 3.07 2.59
C LEU A 34 0.05 2.84 2.74
N SER A 35 0.79 3.92 3.00
CA SER A 35 2.22 3.85 3.33
C SER A 35 2.51 4.50 4.67
N PHE A 36 3.45 3.92 5.41
CA PHE A 36 3.96 4.50 6.64
C PHE A 36 5.14 5.41 6.31
N SER A 37 5.18 6.61 6.89
CA SER A 37 6.27 7.57 6.68
C SER A 37 7.21 7.57 7.88
N THR A 38 8.50 7.40 7.60
CA THR A 38 9.56 7.44 8.63
C THR A 38 9.68 8.81 9.31
N ILE A 39 9.16 9.89 8.72
CA ILE A 39 9.17 11.23 9.35
C ILE A 39 8.39 11.26 10.68
N ALA A 40 7.38 10.41 10.83
CA ALA A 40 6.53 10.37 12.02
C ALA A 40 7.28 9.84 13.26
N CYS A 41 8.36 9.09 13.07
CA CYS A 41 9.12 8.45 14.13
C CYS A 41 10.63 8.63 13.90
N PRO A 42 11.18 9.85 14.11
CA PRO A 42 12.54 10.19 13.70
C PRO A 42 13.63 9.38 14.42
N ASP A 43 13.34 8.85 15.61
CA ASP A 43 14.31 8.13 16.43
C ASP A 43 14.26 6.60 16.22
N TRP A 44 13.33 6.11 15.39
CA TRP A 44 13.18 4.68 15.11
C TRP A 44 14.27 4.17 14.16
N THR A 45 14.64 2.91 14.35
CA THR A 45 15.40 2.13 13.37
C THR A 45 14.52 1.82 12.15
N LEU A 46 15.15 1.48 11.01
CA LEU A 46 14.38 1.05 9.84
C LEU A 46 13.56 -0.21 10.16
N LYS A 47 14.13 -1.15 10.94
CA LYS A 47 13.44 -2.37 11.36
C LYS A 47 12.16 -2.08 12.16
N GLN A 48 12.20 -1.13 13.11
CA GLN A 48 11.00 -0.74 13.87
C GLN A 48 9.91 -0.21 12.94
N SER A 49 10.28 0.63 11.97
CA SER A 49 9.35 1.17 10.97
C SER A 49 8.75 0.08 10.08
N ILE A 50 9.56 -0.88 9.63
CA ILE A 50 9.14 -2.03 8.83
C ILE A 50 8.18 -2.93 9.61
N ASP A 51 8.56 -3.31 10.84
CA ASP A 51 7.76 -4.20 11.68
C ASP A 51 6.42 -3.56 12.04
N PHE A 52 6.40 -2.26 12.33
CA PHE A 52 5.17 -1.51 12.57
C PHE A 52 4.28 -1.44 11.31
N ALA A 53 4.86 -1.08 10.15
CA ALA A 53 4.12 -1.01 8.90
C ALA A 53 3.47 -2.36 8.55
N ALA A 54 4.19 -3.47 8.72
CA ALA A 54 3.68 -4.81 8.50
C ALA A 54 2.58 -5.18 9.50
N LEU A 55 2.80 -4.94 10.81
CA LEU A 55 1.84 -5.23 11.87
C LEU A 55 0.50 -4.51 11.66
N HIS A 56 0.54 -3.30 11.11
CA HIS A 56 -0.64 -2.45 10.90
C HIS A 56 -1.19 -2.50 9.47
N ASN A 57 -0.79 -3.49 8.65
CA ASN A 57 -1.29 -3.73 7.29
C ASN A 57 -1.08 -2.55 6.31
N TYR A 58 0.00 -1.79 6.49
CA TYR A 58 0.45 -0.88 5.44
C TYR A 58 0.98 -1.67 4.25
N SER A 59 0.88 -1.09 3.05
CA SER A 59 1.36 -1.70 1.81
C SER A 59 2.74 -1.21 1.40
N GLY A 60 3.22 -0.13 2.03
CA GLY A 60 4.51 0.44 1.71
C GLY A 60 5.08 1.35 2.78
N LEU A 61 6.29 1.81 2.50
CA LEU A 61 7.10 2.65 3.36
C LEU A 61 7.61 3.84 2.55
N GLU A 62 7.43 5.04 3.09
CA GLU A 62 8.13 6.25 2.65
C GLU A 62 9.36 6.47 3.53
N ILE A 63 10.49 6.72 2.90
CA ILE A 63 11.76 6.98 3.58
C ILE A 63 12.11 8.45 3.45
N ARG A 64 12.31 9.12 4.58
CA ARG A 64 12.84 10.48 4.67
C ARG A 64 14.13 10.53 5.47
N GLY A 65 14.17 9.82 6.59
CA GLY A 65 15.37 9.63 7.40
C GLY A 65 15.24 8.39 8.27
N ILE A 66 16.37 7.90 8.78
CA ILE A 66 16.43 6.72 9.66
C ILE A 66 17.24 7.11 10.89
N LYS A 67 16.70 6.97 12.11
CA LYS A 67 17.36 7.41 13.36
C LYS A 67 17.97 8.82 13.27
N ARG A 68 17.19 9.78 12.79
CA ARG A 68 17.60 11.18 12.52
C ARG A 68 18.71 11.36 11.47
N GLN A 69 19.18 10.29 10.84
CA GLN A 69 20.06 10.39 9.68
C GLN A 69 19.22 10.73 8.45
N MET A 70 19.42 11.94 7.93
CA MET A 70 18.74 12.44 6.73
C MET A 70 19.51 12.12 5.44
N ASN A 71 20.84 11.96 5.54
CA ASN A 71 21.66 11.54 4.41
C ASN A 71 21.66 10.01 4.31
N LEU A 72 20.71 9.45 3.57
CA LEU A 72 20.46 8.01 3.50
C LEU A 72 21.65 7.15 3.04
N PRO A 73 22.53 7.58 2.12
CA PRO A 73 23.77 6.86 1.82
C PRO A 73 24.68 6.59 3.04
N ASN A 74 24.53 7.36 4.10
CA ASN A 74 25.27 7.16 5.35
C ASN A 74 24.52 6.25 6.36
N ALA A 75 23.25 5.91 6.10
CA ALA A 75 22.50 4.97 6.92
C ALA A 75 23.02 3.55 6.66
N ILE A 76 23.18 2.74 7.71
CA ILE A 76 23.78 1.40 7.57
C ILE A 76 22.97 0.49 6.66
N GLU A 77 21.66 0.71 6.59
CA GLU A 77 20.74 -0.03 5.73
C GLU A 77 20.98 0.22 4.23
N PHE A 78 21.65 1.33 3.87
CA PHE A 78 21.84 1.75 2.47
C PHE A 78 23.30 2.07 2.09
N ASN A 79 24.25 1.95 3.02
CA ASN A 79 25.64 2.36 2.79
C ASN A 79 26.48 1.35 1.98
N SER A 80 25.94 0.17 1.66
CA SER A 80 26.60 -0.84 0.84
C SER A 80 25.59 -1.65 0.01
N PRO A 81 26.01 -2.26 -1.12
CA PRO A 81 25.16 -3.15 -1.90
C PRO A 81 24.55 -4.29 -1.08
N ASP A 82 25.34 -4.95 -0.24
CA ASP A 82 24.89 -6.07 0.60
C ASP A 82 23.80 -5.64 1.62
N ASN A 83 23.97 -4.45 2.22
CA ASN A 83 22.99 -3.92 3.16
C ASN A 83 21.69 -3.49 2.45
N MET A 84 21.79 -2.93 1.24
CA MET A 84 20.63 -2.63 0.41
C MET A 84 19.87 -3.92 0.03
N GLU A 85 20.58 -4.98 -0.36
CA GLU A 85 19.97 -6.26 -0.70
C GLU A 85 19.27 -6.89 0.52
N SER A 86 19.94 -6.90 1.68
CA SER A 86 19.35 -7.37 2.94
C SER A 86 18.08 -6.58 3.32
N THR A 87 18.11 -5.27 3.14
CA THR A 87 16.97 -4.39 3.40
C THR A 87 15.81 -4.68 2.44
N LEU A 88 16.10 -4.85 1.15
CA LEU A 88 15.10 -5.23 0.15
C LEU A 88 14.49 -6.61 0.44
N ALA A 89 15.30 -7.58 0.85
CA ALA A 89 14.83 -8.91 1.24
C ALA A 89 13.86 -8.83 2.43
N THR A 90 14.21 -8.04 3.45
CA THR A 90 13.35 -7.81 4.62
C THR A 90 12.01 -7.17 4.23
N MET A 91 12.04 -6.14 3.37
CA MET A 91 10.82 -5.49 2.87
C MET A 91 9.93 -6.48 2.10
N LYS A 92 10.54 -7.30 1.23
CA LYS A 92 9.84 -8.31 0.44
C LYS A 92 9.22 -9.40 1.32
N GLU A 93 9.94 -9.88 2.33
CA GLU A 93 9.44 -10.85 3.32
C GLU A 93 8.18 -10.32 4.03
N LYS A 94 8.19 -9.03 4.38
CA LYS A 94 7.06 -8.36 5.04
C LYS A 94 5.95 -7.90 4.09
N GLY A 95 6.08 -8.15 2.78
CA GLY A 95 5.10 -7.72 1.78
C GLY A 95 5.02 -6.20 1.59
N LEU A 96 6.05 -5.46 1.99
CA LEU A 96 6.13 -4.00 1.90
C LEU A 96 6.92 -3.55 0.66
N LYS A 97 6.59 -2.37 0.16
CA LYS A 97 7.33 -1.69 -0.92
C LYS A 97 7.87 -0.34 -0.47
N PHE A 98 9.05 0.04 -0.93
CA PHE A 98 9.44 1.45 -0.90
C PHE A 98 8.62 2.19 -1.94
N VAL A 99 7.86 3.20 -1.52
CA VAL A 99 6.92 3.92 -2.42
C VAL A 99 7.33 5.38 -2.67
N ASN A 100 8.18 5.95 -1.80
CA ASN A 100 8.63 7.33 -1.93
C ASN A 100 9.93 7.57 -1.14
N LEU A 101 10.69 8.57 -1.58
CA LEU A 101 11.86 9.14 -0.93
C LEU A 101 11.62 10.63 -0.64
N GLY A 102 11.45 10.98 0.63
CA GLY A 102 11.24 12.35 1.09
C GLY A 102 12.55 13.15 1.16
N ALA A 103 12.94 13.80 0.07
CA ALA A 103 14.24 14.50 -0.03
C ALA A 103 14.38 15.80 0.80
N SER A 104 13.30 16.34 1.39
CA SER A 104 13.31 17.63 2.12
C SER A 104 13.89 18.82 1.35
N ALA A 105 13.99 18.72 0.02
CA ALA A 105 14.62 19.75 -0.80
C ALA A 105 13.86 21.08 -0.72
N ALA A 106 14.58 22.17 -0.48
CA ALA A 106 14.04 23.52 -0.42
C ALA A 106 14.59 24.35 -1.59
N PHE A 107 13.77 24.54 -2.63
CA PHE A 107 14.15 25.29 -3.84
C PHE A 107 13.91 26.81 -3.73
N HIS A 108 13.42 27.29 -2.59
CA HIS A 108 13.08 28.70 -2.36
C HIS A 108 14.18 29.48 -1.63
N MET A 109 15.25 28.81 -1.21
CA MET A 109 16.38 29.43 -0.54
C MET A 109 17.39 29.85 -1.62
N PRO A 110 17.85 31.12 -1.63
CA PRO A 110 19.00 31.50 -2.45
C PRO A 110 20.25 30.75 -1.98
N GLU A 111 21.15 30.45 -2.91
CA GLU A 111 22.46 29.82 -2.64
C GLU A 111 23.36 30.69 -1.74
#